data_AF-A0ABD6IE53-F1
#
_entry.id   AF-A0ABD6IE53-F1
#
_cell.length_a   1.000
_cell.length_b   1.000
_cell.length_c   1.000
_cell.angle_alpha   90.00
_cell.angle_beta   90.00
_cell.angle_gamma   90.00
#
_symmetry.space_group_name_H-M   'P 1'
#
loop_
_entity.id
_entity.type
_entity.pdbx_description
1 polymer ?
#
loop_
_entity_poly.entity_id
_entity_poly.type
_entity_poly.pdbx_seq_one_letter_code
_entity_poly.pdbx_strand_id
1 'polypeptide(L)'
;MIKSNFKKDKIFFLFIGIWILISTLVVFIIEIIYIKARDQYISPTGIDFRYFFGHFSPFIFFTYQSNFMLCVACFLIYRKFSSKIQRLYFAFTSLITITFLVYWALLSWNGKTWQSADTAIKSLITHLINPILGFIGLFLIRKSIIVDKALFLRTAFYVFGYFVFALIIYLLSYGKYQIKTETSTVTIWDGGTIYSFLNFKKPLFYKDGNIGIVVILDIVMFLIALFIPFVCAYFWKWVFRIQMTQEPFFKKKK
;
A
#
# COMPACT_ATOMS: atom_id res chain seq x y z
N MET A 1 4.25 35.22 -5.92
CA MET A 1 5.17 34.30 -5.20
C MET A 1 4.64 34.11 -3.78
N ILE A 2 3.94 33.02 -3.47
CA ILE A 2 3.45 32.79 -2.09
C ILE A 2 4.66 32.33 -1.29
N LYS A 3 5.26 33.22 -0.50
CA LYS A 3 6.26 32.87 0.52
C LYS A 3 5.53 32.02 1.55
N SER A 4 5.61 30.70 1.42
CA SER A 4 5.11 29.82 2.48
C SER A 4 5.93 30.14 3.74
N ASN A 5 5.25 30.24 4.88
CA ASN A 5 5.94 30.54 6.13
C ASN A 5 6.61 29.23 6.56
N PHE A 6 7.84 29.04 6.10
CA PHE A 6 8.62 27.82 6.24
C PHE A 6 8.60 27.21 7.66
N LYS A 7 8.53 28.05 8.69
CA LYS A 7 8.42 27.61 10.09
C LYS A 7 7.05 27.00 10.41
N LYS A 8 5.96 27.58 9.91
CA LYS A 8 4.59 27.04 10.07
C LYS A 8 4.43 25.72 9.32
N ASP A 9 4.97 25.62 8.10
CA ASP A 9 4.88 24.40 7.31
C ASP A 9 5.61 23.24 8.01
N LYS A 10 6.79 23.48 8.59
CA LYS A 10 7.51 22.46 9.37
C LYS A 10 6.70 21.91 10.53
N ILE A 11 6.06 22.78 11.31
CA ILE A 11 5.24 22.36 12.46
C ILE A 11 4.06 21.52 11.99
N PHE A 12 3.45 21.87 10.86
CA PHE A 12 2.40 21.06 10.24
C PHE A 12 2.90 19.63 9.94
N PHE A 13 4.08 19.47 9.33
CA PHE A 13 4.68 18.15 9.09
C PHE A 13 4.97 17.36 10.36
N LEU A 14 5.38 18.02 11.46
CA LEU A 14 5.52 17.37 12.75
C LEU A 14 4.18 16.85 13.25
N PHE A 15 3.14 17.69 13.24
CA PHE A 15 1.81 17.33 13.73
C PHE A 15 1.22 16.15 12.95
N ILE A 16 1.22 16.20 11.61
CA ILE A 16 0.69 15.09 10.80
C ILE A 16 1.57 13.84 10.93
N GLY A 17 2.88 14.00 11.12
CA GLY A 17 3.79 12.87 11.37
C GLY A 17 3.44 12.15 12.66
N ILE A 18 3.22 12.90 13.75
CA ILE A 18 2.76 12.35 15.04
C ILE A 18 1.40 11.67 14.88
N TRP A 19 0.44 12.32 14.21
CA TRP A 19 -0.88 11.74 13.96
C TRP A 19 -0.79 10.42 13.19
N ILE A 20 -0.09 10.40 12.05
CA ILE A 20 0.05 9.20 11.21
C ILE A 20 0.76 8.11 12.00
N LEU A 21 1.80 8.44 12.78
CA LEU A 21 2.51 7.47 13.63
C LEU A 21 1.56 6.82 14.64
N ILE A 22 0.90 7.64 15.48
CA ILE A 22 0.05 7.15 16.56
C ILE A 22 -1.12 6.36 15.98
N SER A 23 -1.81 6.91 14.99
CA SER A 23 -2.96 6.26 14.38
C SER A 23 -2.60 4.94 13.71
N THR A 24 -1.46 4.90 12.98
CA THR A 24 -0.98 3.65 12.36
C THR A 24 -0.57 2.64 13.42
N LEU A 25 0.15 3.04 14.48
CA LEU A 25 0.56 2.15 15.57
C LEU A 25 -0.65 1.60 16.34
N VAL A 26 -1.67 2.42 16.62
CA VAL A 26 -2.88 1.95 17.29
C VAL A 26 -3.58 0.89 16.45
N VAL A 27 -3.83 1.15 15.17
CA VAL A 27 -4.47 0.15 14.28
C VAL A 27 -3.60 -1.10 14.16
N PHE A 28 -2.29 -0.92 14.03
CA PHE A 28 -1.32 -2.01 13.92
C PHE A 28 -1.29 -2.90 15.17
N ILE A 29 -1.25 -2.31 16.36
CA ILE A 29 -1.29 -3.02 17.64
C ILE A 29 -2.62 -3.76 17.80
N ILE A 30 -3.73 -3.13 17.41
CA ILE A 30 -5.05 -3.78 17.41
C ILE A 30 -5.03 -5.01 16.50
N GLU A 31 -4.51 -4.93 15.27
CA GLU A 31 -4.42 -6.12 14.40
C GLU A 31 -3.55 -7.24 15.02
N ILE A 32 -2.49 -6.90 15.76
CA ILE A 32 -1.67 -7.89 16.47
C ILE A 32 -2.45 -8.55 17.61
N ILE A 33 -3.15 -7.76 18.41
CA ILE A 33 -3.89 -8.24 19.59
C ILE A 33 -5.08 -9.11 19.17
N TYR A 34 -5.81 -8.70 18.13
CA TYR A 34 -7.01 -9.39 17.66
C TYR A 34 -6.73 -10.43 16.57
N ILE A 35 -5.48 -10.92 16.49
CA ILE A 35 -5.20 -12.02 15.58
C ILE A 35 -6.00 -13.25 16.01
N LYS A 36 -6.59 -13.90 15.02
CA LYS A 36 -7.46 -15.06 15.22
C LYS A 36 -6.64 -16.33 15.35
N ALA A 37 -7.28 -17.39 15.83
CA ALA A 37 -6.72 -18.74 15.71
C ALA A 37 -6.45 -19.07 14.23
N ARG A 38 -5.39 -19.86 13.95
CA ARG A 38 -4.87 -20.05 12.59
C ARG A 38 -5.92 -20.59 11.63
N ASP A 39 -6.72 -21.55 12.08
CA ASP A 39 -7.81 -22.17 11.33
C ASP A 39 -8.83 -21.16 10.78
N GLN A 40 -9.03 -20.02 11.46
CA GLN A 40 -9.93 -18.95 11.00
C GLN A 40 -9.39 -18.15 9.81
N TYR A 41 -8.14 -18.38 9.40
CA TYR A 41 -7.53 -17.78 8.19
C TYR A 41 -7.62 -18.68 6.96
N ILE A 42 -8.21 -19.86 7.09
CA ILE A 42 -8.55 -20.72 5.97
C ILE A 42 -10.04 -20.57 5.69
N SER A 43 -10.40 -20.25 4.44
CA SER A 43 -11.78 -20.09 4.02
C SER A 43 -12.02 -20.77 2.67
N PRO A 44 -13.28 -21.09 2.30
CA PRO A 44 -13.58 -21.58 0.95
C PRO A 44 -13.13 -20.62 -0.16
N THR A 45 -13.03 -19.33 0.16
CA THR A 45 -12.57 -18.29 -0.77
C THR A 45 -11.05 -18.24 -0.95
N GLY A 46 -10.27 -18.85 -0.06
CA GLY A 46 -8.82 -18.89 -0.13
C GLY A 46 -8.16 -18.88 1.25
N ILE A 47 -6.83 -18.80 1.25
CA ILE A 47 -6.00 -18.81 2.46
C ILE A 47 -5.42 -17.42 2.66
N ASP A 48 -5.72 -16.82 3.79
CA ASP A 48 -5.09 -15.57 4.19
C ASP A 48 -3.67 -15.87 4.69
N PHE A 49 -2.68 -15.12 4.20
CA PHE A 49 -1.28 -15.35 4.56
C PHE A 49 -1.01 -15.22 6.08
N ARG A 50 -1.93 -14.59 6.83
CA ARG A 50 -1.94 -14.57 8.31
C ARG A 50 -1.86 -15.96 8.92
N TYR A 51 -2.34 -16.98 8.23
CA TYR A 51 -2.17 -18.38 8.60
C TYR A 51 -0.70 -18.76 8.85
N PHE A 52 0.24 -18.23 8.05
CA PHE A 52 1.66 -18.58 8.10
C PHE A 52 2.47 -17.64 8.99
N PHE A 53 2.16 -16.34 8.95
CA PHE A 53 2.98 -15.31 9.60
C PHE A 53 2.49 -14.92 11.00
N GLY A 54 1.27 -15.30 11.40
CA GLY A 54 0.71 -14.97 12.71
C GLY A 54 0.87 -13.48 13.01
N HIS A 55 1.28 -13.15 14.23
CA HIS A 55 1.41 -11.76 14.69
C HIS A 55 2.37 -10.89 13.87
N PHE A 56 3.23 -11.47 13.03
CA PHE A 56 4.10 -10.72 12.13
C PHE A 56 3.37 -10.22 10.88
N SER A 57 2.18 -10.76 10.57
CA SER A 57 1.43 -10.42 9.36
C SER A 57 1.18 -8.93 9.16
N PRO A 58 0.89 -8.10 10.18
CA PRO A 58 0.62 -6.69 9.95
C PRO A 58 1.81 -5.96 9.30
N PHE A 59 3.05 -6.38 9.53
CA PHE A 59 4.23 -5.79 8.88
C PHE A 59 4.27 -6.01 7.36
N ILE A 60 3.56 -7.02 6.86
CA ILE A 60 3.60 -7.43 5.45
C ILE A 60 2.57 -6.67 4.61
N PHE A 61 1.51 -6.09 5.19
CA PHE A 61 0.54 -5.34 4.40
C PHE A 61 1.14 -4.01 3.90
N PHE A 62 1.01 -3.76 2.60
CA PHE A 62 1.43 -2.54 1.94
C PHE A 62 0.81 -1.29 2.57
N THR A 63 -0.43 -1.40 3.07
CA THR A 63 -1.12 -0.31 3.77
C THR A 63 -0.30 0.21 4.96
N TYR A 64 0.17 -0.67 5.85
CA TYR A 64 0.95 -0.22 7.02
C TYR A 64 2.32 0.29 6.60
N GLN A 65 2.98 -0.39 5.65
CA GLN A 65 4.29 0.03 5.13
C GLN A 65 4.22 1.44 4.54
N SER A 66 3.25 1.72 3.67
CA SER A 66 3.07 3.04 3.05
C SER A 66 2.70 4.13 4.06
N ASN A 67 1.88 3.82 5.08
CA ASN A 67 1.58 4.75 6.17
C ASN A 67 2.84 5.10 6.98
N PHE A 68 3.63 4.10 7.38
CA PHE A 68 4.90 4.31 8.09
C PHE A 68 5.90 5.09 7.23
N MET A 69 6.00 4.79 5.94
CA MET A 69 6.85 5.54 5.02
C MET A 69 6.46 7.02 4.98
N LEU A 70 5.15 7.32 4.81
CA LEU A 70 4.66 8.70 4.82
C LEU A 70 4.99 9.41 6.15
N CYS A 71 4.77 8.74 7.29
CA CYS A 71 5.13 9.22 8.61
C CYS A 71 6.62 9.59 8.70
N VAL A 72 7.50 8.69 8.27
CA VAL A 72 8.96 8.93 8.25
C VAL A 72 9.28 10.15 7.40
N ALA A 73 8.70 10.29 6.21
CA ALA A 73 8.93 11.48 5.38
C ALA A 73 8.44 12.78 6.03
N CYS A 74 7.33 12.75 6.78
CA CYS A 74 6.86 13.91 7.55
C CYS A 74 7.90 14.36 8.59
N PHE A 75 8.42 13.42 9.39
CA PHE A 75 9.45 13.75 10.38
C PHE A 75 10.75 14.23 9.74
N LEU A 76 11.15 13.66 8.61
CA LEU A 76 12.32 14.10 7.87
C LEU A 76 12.14 15.53 7.33
N ILE A 77 10.97 15.88 6.80
CA ILE A 77 10.66 17.24 6.34
C ILE A 77 10.74 18.25 7.50
N TYR A 78 10.15 17.91 8.65
CA TYR A 78 10.25 18.72 9.86
C TYR A 78 11.72 18.96 10.27
N ARG A 79 12.51 17.86 10.35
CA ARG A 79 13.91 17.90 10.79
C ARG A 79 14.81 18.66 9.83
N LYS A 80 14.68 18.42 8.52
CA LYS A 80 15.53 19.01 7.49
C LYS A 80 14.77 19.15 6.16
N PHE A 81 14.64 20.38 5.70
CA PHE A 81 14.07 20.66 4.39
C PHE A 81 15.15 20.65 3.32
N SER A 82 15.23 19.56 2.56
CA SER A 82 16.20 19.42 1.47
C SER A 82 15.54 18.78 0.24
N SER A 83 16.10 19.02 -0.94
CA SER A 83 15.60 18.43 -2.19
C SER A 83 15.46 16.91 -2.11
N LYS A 84 16.43 16.20 -1.51
CA LYS A 84 16.36 14.74 -1.33
C LYS A 84 15.15 14.30 -0.50
N ILE A 85 14.90 14.98 0.62
CA ILE A 85 13.78 14.65 1.53
C ILE A 85 12.43 15.00 0.89
N GLN A 86 12.35 16.13 0.19
CA GLN A 86 11.16 16.52 -0.56
C GLN A 86 10.81 15.53 -1.67
N ARG A 87 11.81 15.02 -2.39
CA ARG A 87 11.64 13.96 -3.38
C ARG A 87 11.20 12.64 -2.75
N LEU A 88 11.74 12.30 -1.58
CA LEU A 88 11.30 11.13 -0.82
C LEU A 88 9.83 11.27 -0.39
N TYR A 89 9.45 12.44 0.10
CA TYR A 89 8.07 12.75 0.45
C TYR A 89 7.15 12.55 -0.76
N PHE A 90 7.48 13.12 -1.91
CA PHE A 90 6.74 12.89 -3.16
C PHE A 90 6.59 11.41 -3.53
N ALA A 91 7.67 10.62 -3.41
CA ALA A 91 7.62 9.20 -3.69
C ALA A 91 6.68 8.45 -2.73
N PHE A 92 6.76 8.73 -1.43
CA PHE A 92 5.90 8.09 -0.43
C PHE A 92 4.45 8.57 -0.50
N THR A 93 4.20 9.84 -0.89
CA THR A 93 2.85 10.29 -1.24
C THR A 93 2.31 9.54 -2.46
N SER A 94 3.15 9.22 -3.44
CA SER A 94 2.73 8.42 -4.59
C SER A 94 2.40 6.97 -4.18
N LEU A 95 3.14 6.39 -3.23
CA LEU A 95 2.86 5.05 -2.70
C LEU A 95 1.57 5.01 -1.86
N ILE A 96 1.35 5.98 -0.96
CA ILE A 96 0.13 6.02 -0.14
C ILE A 96 -1.12 6.28 -1.00
N THR A 97 -0.98 6.90 -2.19
CA THR A 97 -2.06 6.99 -3.17
C THR A 97 -2.48 5.63 -3.72
N ILE A 98 -1.55 4.69 -3.89
CA ILE A 98 -1.88 3.33 -4.30
C ILE A 98 -2.73 2.67 -3.22
N THR A 99 -2.34 2.80 -1.95
CA THR A 99 -3.15 2.33 -0.80
C THR A 99 -4.55 2.91 -0.82
N PHE A 100 -4.68 4.21 -1.03
CA PHE A 100 -5.98 4.88 -1.17
C PHE A 100 -6.80 4.28 -2.33
N LEU A 101 -6.25 4.25 -3.54
CA LEU A 101 -6.98 3.80 -4.74
C LEU A 101 -7.37 2.33 -4.66
N VAL A 102 -6.43 1.44 -4.33
CA VAL A 102 -6.66 0.00 -4.28
C VAL A 102 -7.67 -0.35 -3.19
N TYR A 103 -7.57 0.28 -2.02
CA TYR A 103 -8.53 0.04 -0.96
C TYR A 103 -9.94 0.45 -1.39
N TRP A 104 -10.11 1.68 -1.88
CA TRP A 104 -11.43 2.18 -2.23
C TRP A 104 -12.04 1.45 -3.43
N ALA A 105 -11.23 1.07 -4.42
CA ALA A 105 -11.70 0.33 -5.60
C ALA A 105 -11.98 -1.15 -5.34
N LEU A 106 -11.15 -1.84 -4.55
CA LEU A 106 -11.16 -3.31 -4.49
C LEU A 106 -11.54 -3.89 -3.11
N LEU A 107 -11.36 -3.14 -2.02
CA LEU A 107 -11.50 -3.68 -0.67
C LEU A 107 -12.66 -3.07 0.12
N SER A 108 -12.98 -1.79 -0.12
CA SER A 108 -13.95 -1.04 0.68
C SER A 108 -15.34 -1.66 0.67
N TRP A 109 -15.77 -2.25 -0.45
CA TRP A 109 -17.14 -2.75 -0.63
C TRP A 109 -17.40 -4.14 -0.01
N ASN A 110 -16.43 -4.76 0.66
CA ASN A 110 -16.53 -6.14 1.17
C ASN A 110 -17.57 -6.38 2.31
N GLY A 111 -18.38 -5.36 2.65
CA GLY A 111 -19.41 -5.38 3.69
C GLY A 111 -18.87 -5.40 5.12
N LYS A 112 -17.85 -6.23 5.39
CA LYS A 112 -17.26 -6.45 6.72
C LYS A 112 -16.67 -5.19 7.33
N THR A 113 -16.06 -4.31 6.53
CA THR A 113 -15.46 -3.07 7.04
C THR A 113 -16.50 -2.08 7.59
N TRP A 114 -17.76 -2.16 7.15
CA TRP A 114 -18.80 -1.22 7.55
C TRP A 114 -19.79 -1.81 8.57
N GLN A 115 -19.55 -3.02 9.05
CA GLN A 115 -20.43 -3.71 10.01
C GLN A 115 -20.34 -3.13 11.42
N SER A 116 -19.22 -2.50 11.78
CA SER A 116 -19.04 -1.90 13.09
C SER A 116 -18.32 -0.57 13.02
N ALA A 117 -18.62 0.33 13.96
CA ALA A 117 -17.98 1.64 14.03
C ALA A 117 -16.45 1.53 14.19
N ASP A 118 -15.97 0.54 14.96
CA ASP A 118 -14.54 0.37 15.18
C ASP A 118 -13.79 -0.03 13.88
N THR A 119 -14.34 -0.95 13.09
CA THR A 119 -13.72 -1.39 11.83
C THR A 119 -13.79 -0.31 10.76
N ALA A 120 -14.90 0.44 10.72
CA ALA A 120 -15.07 1.59 9.84
C ALA A 120 -14.06 2.70 10.18
N ILE A 121 -13.93 3.08 11.45
CA ILE A 121 -12.99 4.13 11.91
C ILE A 121 -11.55 3.75 11.58
N LYS A 122 -11.12 2.52 11.91
CA LYS A 122 -9.76 2.03 11.59
C LYS A 122 -9.49 2.13 10.09
N SER A 123 -10.48 1.77 9.28
CA SER A 123 -10.35 1.84 7.82
C SER A 123 -10.27 3.27 7.30
N LEU A 124 -11.16 4.16 7.75
CA LEU A 124 -11.14 5.58 7.37
C LEU A 124 -9.81 6.23 7.75
N ILE A 125 -9.27 5.93 8.92
CA ILE A 125 -7.96 6.43 9.34
C ILE A 125 -6.85 6.00 8.37
N THR A 126 -6.74 4.68 8.12
CA THR A 126 -5.60 4.09 7.41
C THR A 126 -5.66 4.24 5.89
N HIS A 127 -6.86 4.31 5.31
CA HIS A 127 -7.09 4.32 3.86
C HIS A 127 -7.67 5.64 3.33
N LEU A 128 -8.00 6.61 4.19
CA LEU A 128 -8.53 7.91 3.78
C LEU A 128 -7.82 9.07 4.46
N ILE A 129 -7.88 9.17 5.79
CA ILE A 129 -7.36 10.32 6.54
C ILE A 129 -5.85 10.44 6.36
N ASN A 130 -5.08 9.37 6.61
CA ASN A 130 -3.62 9.41 6.48
C ASN A 130 -3.16 9.72 5.04
N PRO A 131 -3.71 9.08 3.98
CA PRO A 131 -3.45 9.50 2.61
C PRO A 131 -3.77 10.97 2.34
N ILE A 132 -4.94 11.47 2.76
CA ILE A 132 -5.34 12.88 2.57
C ILE A 132 -4.36 13.84 3.24
N LEU A 133 -3.92 13.56 4.47
CA LEU A 133 -2.89 14.37 5.14
C LEU A 133 -1.58 14.39 4.35
N GLY A 134 -1.20 13.26 3.75
CA GLY A 134 -0.08 13.18 2.81
C GLY A 134 -0.27 14.06 1.56
N PHE A 135 -1.47 14.09 1.00
CA PHE A 135 -1.79 14.90 -0.17
C PHE A 135 -1.76 16.40 0.16
N ILE A 136 -2.29 16.79 1.31
CA ILE A 136 -2.23 18.16 1.82
C ILE A 136 -0.78 18.58 2.04
N GLY A 137 0.02 17.73 2.71
CA GLY A 137 1.45 17.98 2.90
C GLY A 137 2.19 18.15 1.56
N LEU A 138 1.92 17.28 0.59
CA LEU A 138 2.53 17.39 -0.74
C LEU A 138 2.13 18.71 -1.42
N PHE A 139 0.87 19.11 -1.32
CA PHE A 139 0.40 20.38 -1.85
C PHE A 139 1.18 21.56 -1.27
N LEU A 140 1.41 21.60 0.05
CA LEU A 140 2.12 22.71 0.71
C LEU A 140 3.55 22.90 0.16
N ILE A 141 4.26 21.80 -0.09
CA ILE A 141 5.67 21.84 -0.53
C ILE A 141 5.84 21.72 -2.06
N ARG A 142 4.75 21.56 -2.82
CA ARG A 142 4.78 21.25 -4.27
C ARG A 142 5.69 22.14 -5.12
N LYS A 143 5.79 23.42 -4.77
CA LYS A 143 6.53 24.43 -5.54
C LYS A 143 8.04 24.32 -5.39
N SER A 144 8.54 23.66 -4.34
CA SER A 144 9.98 23.44 -4.12
C SER A 144 10.46 22.08 -4.63
N ILE A 145 9.54 21.17 -4.93
CA ILE A 145 9.88 19.82 -5.39
C ILE A 145 10.32 19.87 -6.85
N ILE A 146 11.46 19.22 -7.11
CA ILE A 146 11.92 18.90 -8.46
C ILE A 146 12.17 17.39 -8.51
N VAL A 147 11.50 16.70 -9.41
CA VAL A 147 11.59 15.23 -9.58
C VAL A 147 12.42 14.84 -10.80
N ASP A 148 12.81 13.57 -10.90
CA ASP A 148 13.50 13.00 -12.06
C ASP A 148 12.89 11.64 -12.43
N LYS A 149 13.19 11.14 -13.64
CA LYS A 149 12.69 9.84 -14.11
C LYS A 149 13.16 8.68 -13.23
N ALA A 150 14.36 8.77 -12.66
CA ALA A 150 14.91 7.75 -11.77
C ALA A 150 14.08 7.61 -10.47
N LEU A 151 13.50 8.70 -9.95
CA LEU A 151 12.61 8.65 -8.80
C LEU A 151 11.37 7.81 -9.10
N PHE A 152 10.76 8.00 -10.27
CA PHE A 152 9.58 7.26 -10.70
C PHE A 152 9.89 5.76 -10.81
N LEU A 153 11.04 5.41 -11.41
CA LEU A 153 11.44 4.02 -11.51
C LEU A 153 11.72 3.39 -10.13
N ARG A 154 12.38 4.10 -9.20
CA ARG A 154 12.59 3.59 -7.83
C ARG A 154 11.27 3.35 -7.10
N THR A 155 10.31 4.27 -7.22
CA THR A 155 8.97 4.08 -6.65
C THR A 155 8.27 2.87 -7.27
N ALA A 156 8.42 2.66 -8.59
CA ALA A 156 7.87 1.51 -9.29
C ALA A 156 8.49 0.19 -8.85
N PHE A 157 9.83 0.14 -8.71
CA PHE A 157 10.53 -1.06 -8.24
C PHE A 157 10.08 -1.51 -6.85
N TYR A 158 9.75 -0.58 -5.95
CA TYR A 158 9.24 -0.95 -4.63
C TYR A 158 7.92 -1.74 -4.73
N VAL A 159 6.96 -1.23 -5.51
CA VAL A 159 5.64 -1.86 -5.66
C VAL A 159 5.72 -3.14 -6.47
N PHE A 160 6.54 -3.15 -7.54
CA PHE A 160 6.79 -4.36 -8.30
C PHE A 160 7.46 -5.44 -7.44
N GLY A 161 8.47 -5.06 -6.64
CA GLY A 161 9.12 -5.96 -5.68
C GLY A 161 8.15 -6.51 -4.64
N TYR A 162 7.24 -5.67 -4.12
CA TYR A 162 6.16 -6.10 -3.23
C TYR A 162 5.24 -7.14 -3.89
N PHE A 163 4.89 -6.94 -5.16
CA PHE A 163 4.05 -7.86 -5.90
C PHE A 163 4.75 -9.20 -6.19
N VAL A 164 6.03 -9.17 -6.57
CA VAL A 164 6.86 -10.38 -6.72
C VAL A 164 6.98 -11.12 -5.38
N PHE A 165 7.15 -10.39 -4.28
CA PHE A 165 7.15 -10.98 -2.94
C PHE A 165 5.82 -11.68 -2.62
N ALA A 166 4.68 -11.08 -2.97
CA ALA A 166 3.37 -11.71 -2.81
C ALA A 166 3.24 -13.01 -3.64
N LEU A 167 3.75 -13.02 -4.88
CA LEU A 167 3.81 -14.24 -5.70
C LEU A 167 4.68 -15.32 -5.05
N ILE A 168 5.86 -14.97 -4.55
CA ILE A 168 6.76 -15.92 -3.89
C ILE A 168 6.06 -16.55 -2.68
N ILE A 169 5.41 -15.75 -1.83
CA ILE A 169 4.63 -16.27 -0.69
C ILE A 169 3.57 -17.24 -1.18
N TYR A 170 2.79 -16.86 -2.21
CA TYR A 170 1.73 -17.69 -2.74
C TYR A 170 2.25 -19.05 -3.22
N LEU A 171 3.33 -19.06 -4.01
CA LEU A 171 3.94 -20.28 -4.54
C LEU A 171 4.52 -21.16 -3.44
N LEU A 172 5.25 -20.59 -2.49
CA LEU A 172 5.86 -21.33 -1.38
C LEU A 172 4.83 -21.93 -0.42
N SER A 173 3.65 -21.32 -0.33
CA SER A 173 2.55 -21.79 0.51
C SER A 173 1.47 -22.54 -0.26
N TYR A 174 1.68 -22.84 -1.54
CA TYR A 174 0.69 -23.57 -2.32
C TYR A 174 0.60 -25.02 -1.85
N GLY A 175 -0.59 -25.47 -1.48
CA GLY A 175 -0.76 -26.81 -0.94
C GLY A 175 -2.22 -27.23 -0.75
N LYS A 176 -2.37 -28.40 -0.14
CA LYS A 176 -3.68 -28.97 0.23
C LYS A 176 -4.03 -28.57 1.66
N TYR A 177 -5.18 -27.94 1.84
CA TYR A 177 -5.66 -27.49 3.14
C TYR A 177 -7.06 -28.06 3.41
N GLN A 178 -7.29 -28.47 4.66
CA GLN A 178 -8.57 -29.02 5.10
C GLN A 178 -9.27 -28.03 6.01
N ILE A 179 -10.51 -27.70 5.65
CA ILE A 179 -11.41 -26.84 6.42
C ILE A 179 -12.42 -27.76 7.09
N LYS A 180 -12.40 -27.80 8.42
CA LYS A 180 -13.47 -28.45 9.19
C LYS A 180 -14.63 -27.47 9.31
N THR A 181 -15.77 -27.83 8.76
CA THR A 181 -17.06 -27.20 9.03
C THR A 181 -17.82 -28.06 10.05
N GLU A 182 -18.90 -27.54 10.63
CA GLU A 182 -19.71 -28.26 11.61
C GLU A 182 -20.24 -29.61 11.07
N THR A 183 -20.43 -29.72 9.76
CA THR A 183 -21.07 -30.89 9.11
C THR A 183 -20.19 -31.61 8.10
N SER A 184 -19.02 -31.06 7.72
CA SER A 184 -18.16 -31.65 6.68
C SER A 184 -16.71 -31.18 6.75
N THR A 185 -15.80 -31.94 6.13
CA THR A 185 -14.43 -31.46 5.87
C THR A 185 -14.28 -31.12 4.40
N VAL A 186 -14.06 -29.84 4.09
CA VAL A 186 -13.82 -29.37 2.73
C VAL A 186 -12.31 -29.28 2.49
N THR A 187 -11.83 -29.88 1.40
CA THR A 187 -10.43 -29.76 0.99
C THR A 187 -10.29 -28.67 -0.07
N ILE A 188 -9.36 -27.73 0.13
CA ILE A 188 -8.99 -26.72 -0.86
C ILE A 188 -7.53 -26.89 -1.28
N TRP A 189 -7.24 -26.55 -2.53
CA TRP A 189 -5.88 -26.43 -3.06
C TRP A 189 -5.64 -24.96 -3.41
N ASP A 190 -4.83 -24.26 -2.63
CA ASP A 190 -4.57 -22.84 -2.81
C ASP A 190 -3.26 -22.44 -2.12
N GLY A 191 -2.79 -21.21 -2.38
CA GLY A 191 -1.68 -20.59 -1.68
C GLY A 191 -2.14 -19.46 -0.75
N GLY A 192 -1.26 -19.08 0.18
CA GLY A 192 -1.43 -17.93 1.06
C GLY A 192 -1.41 -16.61 0.30
N THR A 193 -2.40 -15.76 0.56
CA THR A 193 -2.58 -14.48 -0.13
C THR A 193 -2.55 -13.33 0.86
N ILE A 194 -1.82 -12.25 0.54
CA ILE A 194 -1.76 -11.04 1.39
C ILE A 194 -3.07 -10.26 1.29
N TYR A 195 -3.56 -10.11 0.06
CA TYR A 195 -4.87 -9.56 -0.24
C TYR A 195 -5.64 -10.57 -1.07
N SER A 196 -6.94 -10.70 -0.85
CA SER A 196 -7.77 -11.67 -1.57
C SER A 196 -7.85 -11.44 -3.08
N PHE A 197 -7.66 -10.19 -3.56
CA PHE A 197 -7.55 -9.90 -4.99
C PHE A 197 -6.19 -10.33 -5.59
N LEU A 198 -5.18 -10.61 -4.76
CA LEU A 198 -3.87 -11.14 -5.14
C LEU A 198 -3.80 -12.67 -5.07
N ASN A 199 -4.93 -13.35 -5.27
CA ASN A 199 -4.94 -14.81 -5.39
C ASN A 199 -4.63 -15.21 -6.83
N PHE A 200 -3.49 -15.83 -7.10
CA PHE A 200 -3.07 -16.21 -8.45
C PHE A 200 -3.85 -17.40 -9.05
N LYS A 201 -4.68 -18.09 -8.26
CA LYS A 201 -5.65 -19.08 -8.75
C LYS A 201 -7.04 -18.46 -8.97
N LYS A 202 -7.33 -17.35 -8.30
CA LYS A 202 -8.61 -16.61 -8.34
C LYS A 202 -8.36 -15.10 -8.46
N PRO A 203 -7.65 -14.66 -9.52
CA PRO A 203 -7.17 -13.29 -9.63
C PRO A 203 -8.33 -12.31 -9.68
N LEU A 204 -8.18 -11.16 -9.01
CA LEU A 204 -9.23 -10.12 -8.94
C LEU A 204 -10.62 -10.67 -8.56
N PHE A 205 -10.65 -11.67 -7.67
CA PHE A 205 -11.86 -12.36 -7.19
C PHE A 205 -12.58 -13.24 -8.22
N TYR A 206 -11.93 -13.58 -9.33
CA TYR A 206 -12.50 -14.48 -10.36
C TYR A 206 -12.72 -15.91 -9.83
N LYS A 207 -13.89 -16.51 -10.09
CA LYS A 207 -14.31 -17.79 -9.49
C LYS A 207 -14.55 -18.92 -10.48
N ASP A 208 -14.73 -18.66 -11.77
CA ASP A 208 -15.24 -19.67 -12.71
C ASP A 208 -14.16 -20.63 -13.23
N GLY A 209 -12.90 -20.43 -12.82
CA GLY A 209 -11.82 -21.41 -13.00
C GLY A 209 -11.33 -21.62 -14.45
N ASN A 210 -11.77 -20.80 -15.41
CA ASN A 210 -11.22 -20.84 -16.77
C ASN A 210 -9.74 -20.42 -16.74
N ILE A 211 -8.85 -21.37 -17.06
CA ILE A 211 -7.40 -21.18 -17.00
C ILE A 211 -6.95 -20.01 -17.91
N GLY A 212 -7.54 -19.87 -19.09
CA GLY A 212 -7.20 -18.77 -20.00
C GLY A 212 -7.51 -17.40 -19.40
N ILE A 213 -8.66 -17.26 -18.75
CA ILE A 213 -9.04 -16.02 -18.06
C ILE A 213 -8.12 -15.76 -16.87
N VAL A 214 -7.80 -16.79 -16.07
CA VAL A 214 -6.87 -16.68 -14.93
C VAL A 214 -5.52 -16.13 -15.40
N VAL A 215 -4.92 -16.73 -16.44
CA VAL A 215 -3.62 -16.30 -16.98
C VAL A 215 -3.67 -14.85 -17.46
N ILE A 216 -4.73 -14.45 -18.17
CA ILE A 216 -4.89 -13.07 -18.65
C ILE A 216 -4.99 -12.10 -17.46
N LEU A 217 -5.80 -12.42 -16.45
CA LEU A 217 -5.99 -11.57 -15.28
C LEU A 217 -4.71 -11.44 -14.45
N ASP A 218 -3.92 -12.51 -14.30
CA ASP A 218 -2.62 -12.44 -13.65
C ASP A 218 -1.65 -11.53 -14.42
N ILE A 219 -1.57 -11.66 -15.75
CA ILE A 219 -0.76 -10.76 -16.59
C ILE A 219 -1.20 -9.31 -16.39
N VAL A 220 -2.50 -9.03 -16.39
CA VAL A 220 -3.05 -7.70 -16.11
C VAL A 220 -2.63 -7.21 -14.73
N MET A 221 -2.71 -8.04 -13.69
CA MET A 221 -2.27 -7.67 -12.35
C MET A 221 -0.78 -7.33 -12.29
N PHE A 222 0.08 -8.07 -12.99
CA PHE A 222 1.51 -7.75 -13.12
C PHE A 222 1.75 -6.41 -13.81
N LEU A 223 1.03 -6.14 -14.91
CA LEU A 223 1.11 -4.86 -15.61
C LEU A 223 0.62 -3.71 -14.71
N ILE A 224 -0.48 -3.90 -13.99
CA ILE A 224 -0.97 -2.91 -13.02
C ILE A 224 0.09 -2.67 -11.94
N ALA A 225 0.68 -3.70 -11.33
CA ALA A 225 1.70 -3.54 -10.31
C ALA A 225 2.93 -2.77 -10.81
N LEU A 226 3.32 -2.98 -12.08
CA LEU A 226 4.42 -2.27 -12.72
C LEU A 226 4.07 -0.80 -13.01
N PHE A 227 2.87 -0.53 -13.53
CA PHE A 227 2.49 0.80 -14.05
C PHE A 227 1.78 1.71 -13.04
N ILE A 228 1.04 1.16 -12.07
CA ILE A 228 0.31 1.96 -11.07
C ILE A 228 1.19 2.99 -10.32
N PRO A 229 2.48 2.72 -10.00
CA PRO A 229 3.31 3.70 -9.30
C PRO A 229 3.71 4.85 -10.23
N PHE A 230 3.94 4.57 -11.52
CA PHE A 230 4.17 5.61 -12.52
C PHE A 230 2.93 6.47 -12.69
N VAL A 231 1.75 5.86 -12.81
CA VAL A 231 0.48 6.58 -12.94
C VAL A 231 0.25 7.50 -11.75
N CYS A 232 0.43 7.00 -10.51
CA CYS A 232 0.26 7.81 -9.31
C CYS A 232 1.27 8.97 -9.23
N ALA A 233 2.55 8.72 -9.56
CA ALA A 233 3.57 9.77 -9.57
C ALA A 233 3.29 10.82 -10.65
N TYR A 234 2.92 10.41 -11.87
CA TYR A 234 2.56 11.35 -12.94
C TYR A 234 1.29 12.14 -12.62
N PHE A 235 0.29 11.50 -11.99
CA PHE A 235 -0.91 12.16 -11.51
C PHE A 235 -0.55 13.33 -10.60
N TRP A 236 0.24 13.11 -9.54
CA TRP A 236 0.62 14.20 -8.64
C TRP A 236 1.50 15.25 -9.31
N LYS A 237 2.43 14.82 -10.17
CA LYS A 237 3.24 15.76 -10.96
C LYS A 237 2.36 16.69 -11.78
N TRP A 238 1.31 16.16 -12.40
CA TRP A 238 0.39 16.92 -13.24
C TRP A 238 -0.54 17.82 -12.42
N VAL A 239 -1.28 17.25 -11.46
CA VAL A 239 -2.25 17.97 -10.61
C VAL A 239 -1.58 19.12 -9.86
N PHE A 240 -0.39 18.89 -9.29
CA PHE A 240 0.32 19.91 -8.51
C PHE A 240 1.36 20.68 -9.30
N ARG A 241 1.50 20.42 -10.61
CA ARG A 241 2.45 21.07 -11.52
C ARG A 241 3.89 21.04 -10.99
N ILE A 242 4.31 19.90 -10.44
CA ILE A 242 5.66 19.71 -9.90
C ILE A 242 6.67 19.69 -11.06
N GLN A 243 7.81 20.33 -10.86
CA GLN A 243 8.86 20.44 -11.87
C GLN A 243 9.58 19.10 -12.05
N MET A 244 9.99 18.79 -13.28
CA MET A 244 10.76 17.60 -13.61
C MET A 244 12.08 18.01 -14.25
N THR A 245 13.19 17.53 -13.71
CA THR A 245 14.51 17.71 -14.32
C THR A 245 14.61 16.96 -15.64
N GLN A 246 15.37 17.53 -16.58
CA GLN A 246 15.72 16.90 -17.85
C GLN A 246 17.03 16.09 -17.79
N GLU A 247 17.59 15.85 -16.59
CA GLU A 247 18.85 15.12 -16.49
C GLU A 247 18.73 13.70 -17.06
N PRO A 248 19.71 13.24 -17.87
CA PRO A 248 19.67 11.93 -18.51
C PRO A 248 19.71 10.80 -17.48
N PHE A 249 19.05 9.70 -17.83
CA PHE A 249 18.74 8.57 -16.93
C PHE A 249 19.95 7.94 -16.25
N PHE A 250 21.09 7.92 -16.95
CA PHE A 250 22.37 7.49 -16.43
C PHE A 250 23.31 8.69 -16.39
N LYS A 251 23.67 9.17 -15.20
CA LYS A 251 24.85 10.02 -15.06
C LYS A 251 26.06 9.16 -15.41
N LYS A 252 26.71 9.43 -16.55
CA LYS A 252 28.07 8.96 -16.77
C LYS A 252 28.88 9.44 -15.56
N LYS A 253 29.36 8.51 -14.74
CA LYS A 253 30.38 8.84 -13.73
C LYS A 253 31.57 9.40 -14.53
N LYS A 254 31.91 10.65 -14.27
CA LYS A 254 33.22 11.20 -14.65
C LYS A 254 34.23 10.70 -13.64
#